data_AF-A0A2T2X8S1-F1
#
_entry.id   AF-A0A2T2X8S1-F1
#
_cell.length_a   1.000
_cell.length_b   1.000
_cell.length_c   1.000
_cell.angle_alpha   90.00
_cell.angle_beta   90.00
_cell.angle_gamma   90.00
#
_symmetry.space_group_name_H-M   'P 1'
#
loop_
_entity.id
_entity.type
_entity.pdbx_description
1 polymer ?
#
loop_
_entity_poly.entity_id
_entity_poly.type
_entity_poly.pdbx_seq_one_letter_code
_entity_poly.pdbx_strand_id
1 'polypeptide(L)'
;MTMMSMHDQVALLSQEHSNVESRLFLLSDALEESDDGDVRWREETVRDVLQYMAVHLLEHMKTEEETVFPYGTRMGLANLVTDLTNQHDTLRHDLSHLLEELARNWPGMKEGGNAFVALLQDHIAQEETAFFPLIDA
;
A
#
# COMPACT_ATOMS: atom_id res chain seq x y z
N MET A 1 -23.92 -20.04 1.80
CA MET A 1 -22.84 -19.03 1.76
C MET A 1 -22.97 -18.33 0.42
N THR A 2 -23.46 -17.10 0.41
CA THR A 2 -23.58 -16.31 -0.82
C THR A 2 -22.18 -15.84 -1.17
N MET A 3 -21.69 -16.17 -2.37
CA MET A 3 -20.42 -15.62 -2.86
C MET A 3 -20.61 -14.12 -3.08
N MET A 4 -19.68 -13.32 -2.56
CA MET A 4 -19.63 -11.87 -2.77
C MET A 4 -19.46 -11.59 -4.27
N SER A 5 -20.18 -10.59 -4.81
CA SER A 5 -20.01 -10.23 -6.23
C SER A 5 -18.64 -9.59 -6.48
N MET A 6 -18.20 -9.52 -7.74
CA MET A 6 -16.96 -8.82 -8.10
C MET A 6 -17.04 -7.34 -7.73
N HIS A 7 -18.21 -6.73 -7.96
CA HIS A 7 -18.48 -5.36 -7.57
C HIS A 7 -18.32 -5.11 -6.07
N ASP A 8 -18.87 -6.02 -5.25
CA ASP A 8 -18.71 -5.93 -3.79
C ASP A 8 -17.25 -6.12 -3.35
N GLN A 9 -16.47 -6.96 -4.06
CA GLN A 9 -15.04 -7.16 -3.79
C GLN A 9 -14.23 -5.90 -4.09
N VAL A 10 -14.41 -5.33 -5.29
CA VAL A 10 -13.74 -4.09 -5.70
C VAL A 10 -14.11 -2.95 -4.76
N ALA A 11 -15.39 -2.79 -4.41
CA ALA A 11 -15.82 -1.73 -3.50
C ALA A 11 -15.17 -1.82 -2.10
N LEU A 12 -14.96 -3.03 -1.59
CA LEU A 12 -14.26 -3.23 -0.30
C LEU A 12 -12.77 -2.92 -0.41
N LEU A 13 -12.10 -3.35 -1.48
CA LEU A 13 -10.69 -3.07 -1.72
C LEU A 13 -10.45 -1.54 -1.89
N SER A 14 -11.29 -0.86 -2.67
CA SER A 14 -11.23 0.60 -2.80
C SER A 14 -11.48 1.35 -1.49
N GLN A 15 -12.31 0.80 -0.60
CA GLN A 15 -12.48 1.36 0.73
C GLN A 15 -11.20 1.20 1.57
N GLU A 16 -10.49 0.09 1.44
CA GLU A 16 -9.19 -0.14 2.08
C GLU A 16 -8.12 0.81 1.53
N HIS A 17 -8.12 1.12 0.22
CA HIS A 17 -7.26 2.16 -0.35
C HIS A 17 -7.42 3.51 0.34
N SER A 18 -8.66 3.98 0.52
CA SER A 18 -8.92 5.26 1.23
C SER A 18 -8.33 5.27 2.65
N ASN A 19 -8.33 4.11 3.33
CA ASN A 19 -7.72 3.96 4.64
C ASN A 19 -6.19 4.01 4.57
N VAL A 20 -5.58 3.35 3.59
CA VAL A 20 -4.13 3.36 3.35
C VAL A 20 -3.65 4.76 2.98
N GLU A 21 -4.33 5.45 2.07
CA GLU A 21 -4.01 6.82 1.64
C GLU A 21 -4.01 7.82 2.81
N SER A 22 -5.02 7.74 3.68
CA SER A 22 -5.08 8.60 4.88
C SER A 22 -3.85 8.45 5.78
N ARG A 23 -3.26 7.25 5.81
CA ARG A 23 -2.08 6.94 6.63
C ARG A 23 -0.78 7.26 5.91
N LEU A 24 -0.74 7.10 4.59
CA LEU A 24 0.36 7.59 3.76
C LEU A 24 0.54 9.10 3.90
N PHE A 25 -0.56 9.86 4.02
CA PHE A 25 -0.49 11.29 4.30
C PHE A 25 0.22 11.58 5.63
N LEU A 26 -0.14 10.87 6.71
CA LEU A 26 0.49 11.01 8.02
C LEU A 26 1.97 10.61 7.99
N LEU A 27 2.31 9.54 7.27
CA LEU A 27 3.70 9.12 7.07
C LEU A 27 4.49 10.21 6.34
N SER A 28 3.97 10.72 5.24
CA SER A 28 4.62 11.78 4.46
C SER A 28 4.89 13.03 5.29
N ASP A 29 3.89 13.46 6.07
CA ASP A 29 3.99 14.63 6.95
C ASP A 29 5.09 14.44 8.03
N ALA A 30 5.10 13.29 8.69
CA ALA A 30 6.11 12.96 9.70
C ALA A 30 7.54 12.83 9.12
N LEU A 31 7.66 12.37 7.88
CA LEU A 31 8.96 12.26 7.17
C LEU A 31 9.49 13.62 6.71
N GLU A 32 8.61 14.54 6.32
CA GLU A 32 8.99 15.85 5.79
C GLU A 32 9.19 16.93 6.85
N GLU A 33 8.67 16.74 8.06
CA GLU A 33 8.83 17.74 9.12
C GLU A 33 10.32 18.01 9.44
N SER A 34 10.64 19.29 9.68
CA SER A 34 12.01 19.75 9.96
C SER A 34 12.57 19.12 11.24
N ASP A 35 13.89 18.98 11.32
CA ASP A 35 14.59 18.44 12.49
C ASP A 35 14.42 19.27 13.77
N ASP A 36 13.85 20.47 13.68
CA ASP A 36 13.49 21.34 14.81
C ASP A 36 12.11 21.02 15.44
N GLY A 37 11.35 20.05 14.89
CA GLY A 37 10.03 19.62 15.36
C GLY A 37 10.04 18.64 16.54
N ASP A 38 8.86 18.23 17.04
CA ASP A 38 8.75 17.22 18.11
C ASP A 38 9.11 15.83 17.57
N VAL A 39 10.39 15.48 17.67
CA VAL A 39 10.97 14.21 17.21
C VAL A 39 10.19 12.99 17.74
N ARG A 40 9.65 13.05 18.97
CA ARG A 40 8.91 11.91 19.54
C ARG A 40 7.59 11.66 18.83
N TRP A 41 6.85 12.73 18.52
CA TRP A 41 5.60 12.61 17.77
C TRP A 41 5.85 12.02 16.36
N ARG A 42 6.93 12.45 15.70
CA ARG A 42 7.32 11.93 14.38
C ARG A 42 7.63 10.43 14.43
N GLU A 43 8.49 10.02 15.37
CA GLU A 43 8.85 8.62 15.53
C GLU A 43 7.65 7.73 15.90
N GLU A 44 6.77 8.20 16.78
CA GLU A 44 5.52 7.50 17.14
C GLU A 44 4.58 7.38 15.94
N THR A 45 4.39 8.46 15.17
CA THR A 45 3.54 8.46 13.97
C THR A 45 4.07 7.52 12.90
N VAL A 46 5.38 7.59 12.59
CA VAL A 46 6.00 6.67 11.62
C VAL A 46 5.85 5.22 12.08
N ARG A 47 6.09 4.94 13.37
CA ARG A 47 5.94 3.60 13.94
C ARG A 47 4.52 3.08 13.79
N ASP A 48 3.53 3.85 14.19
CA ASP A 48 2.13 3.44 14.17
C ASP A 48 1.64 3.20 12.73
N VAL A 49 2.03 4.07 11.79
CA VAL A 49 1.67 3.90 10.38
C VAL A 49 2.33 2.66 9.79
N LEU A 50 3.63 2.45 9.98
CA LEU A 50 4.30 1.27 9.43
C LEU A 50 3.77 -0.03 10.03
N GLN A 51 3.44 -0.05 11.32
CA GLN A 51 2.79 -1.20 11.96
C GLN A 51 1.38 -1.46 11.40
N TYR A 52 0.61 -0.40 11.14
CA TYR A 52 -0.67 -0.54 10.46
C TYR A 52 -0.49 -1.15 9.07
N MET A 53 0.45 -0.65 8.26
CA MET A 53 0.71 -1.19 6.92
C MET A 53 1.13 -2.67 6.99
N ALA A 54 1.99 -3.03 7.94
CA ALA A 54 2.45 -4.41 8.11
C ALA A 54 1.31 -5.41 8.34
N VAL A 55 0.19 -4.96 8.94
CA VAL A 55 -0.98 -5.81 9.16
C VAL A 55 -1.96 -5.70 8.02
N HIS A 56 -2.36 -4.48 7.65
CA HIS A 56 -3.49 -4.24 6.77
C HIS A 56 -3.12 -4.23 5.30
N LEU A 57 -2.02 -3.58 4.92
CA LEU A 57 -1.59 -3.54 3.51
C LEU A 57 -1.17 -4.93 3.04
N LEU A 58 -0.48 -5.71 3.88
CA LEU A 58 -0.07 -7.07 3.52
C LEU A 58 -1.27 -8.01 3.30
N GLU A 59 -2.30 -7.91 4.14
CA GLU A 59 -3.52 -8.72 3.97
C GLU A 59 -4.36 -8.25 2.78
N HIS A 60 -4.37 -6.95 2.51
CA HIS A 60 -5.00 -6.36 1.33
C HIS A 60 -4.40 -6.91 0.03
N MET A 61 -3.08 -6.74 -0.16
CA MET A 61 -2.36 -7.24 -1.34
C MET A 61 -2.55 -8.76 -1.54
N LYS A 62 -2.57 -9.52 -0.45
CA LYS A 62 -2.85 -10.95 -0.49
C LYS A 62 -4.27 -11.24 -0.96
N THR A 63 -5.26 -10.50 -0.44
CA THR A 63 -6.66 -10.64 -0.87
C THR A 63 -6.77 -10.40 -2.37
N GLU A 64 -6.07 -9.40 -2.91
CA GLU A 64 -6.09 -9.10 -4.34
C GLU A 64 -5.50 -10.22 -5.20
N GLU A 65 -4.31 -10.70 -4.80
CA GLU A 65 -3.62 -11.82 -5.44
C GLU A 65 -4.44 -13.12 -5.41
N GLU A 66 -5.22 -13.35 -4.36
CA GLU A 66 -6.04 -14.55 -4.19
C GLU A 66 -7.41 -14.42 -4.87
N THR A 67 -7.91 -13.20 -5.15
CA THR A 67 -9.28 -12.97 -5.60
C THR A 67 -9.38 -12.25 -6.94
N VAL A 68 -9.04 -10.96 -7.00
CA VAL A 68 -9.30 -10.10 -8.16
C VAL A 68 -8.23 -10.25 -9.26
N PHE A 69 -6.96 -10.46 -8.93
CA PHE A 69 -5.89 -10.66 -9.91
C PHE A 69 -6.07 -11.92 -10.77
N PRO A 70 -6.47 -13.09 -10.21
CA PRO A 70 -6.82 -14.25 -11.01
C PRO A 70 -7.99 -13.98 -11.97
N TYR A 71 -8.95 -13.15 -11.57
CA TYR A 71 -10.06 -12.75 -12.45
C TYR A 71 -9.56 -11.84 -13.59
N GLY A 72 -8.78 -10.81 -13.28
CA GLY A 72 -8.16 -9.94 -14.28
C GLY A 72 -7.31 -10.70 -15.31
N THR A 73 -6.56 -11.71 -14.85
CA THR A 73 -5.80 -12.60 -15.75
C THR A 73 -6.71 -13.33 -16.74
N ARG A 74 -7.86 -13.85 -16.29
CA ARG A 74 -8.86 -14.50 -17.17
C ARG A 74 -9.53 -13.53 -18.13
N MET A 75 -9.61 -12.26 -17.77
CA MET A 75 -10.11 -11.17 -18.62
C MET A 75 -9.09 -10.66 -19.66
N GLY A 76 -7.89 -11.25 -19.70
CA GLY A 76 -6.83 -10.88 -20.64
C GLY A 76 -5.90 -9.77 -20.16
N LEU A 77 -5.95 -9.42 -18.87
CA LEU A 77 -5.14 -8.35 -18.26
C LEU A 77 -3.81 -8.87 -17.67
N ALA A 78 -3.29 -10.01 -18.16
CA ALA A 78 -2.16 -10.71 -17.55
C ALA A 78 -0.89 -9.86 -17.36
N ASN A 79 -0.58 -8.96 -18.30
CA ASN A 79 0.57 -8.07 -18.19
C ASN A 79 0.37 -7.06 -17.04
N LEU A 80 -0.81 -6.43 -16.96
CA LEU A 80 -1.13 -5.49 -15.88
C LEU A 80 -1.10 -6.19 -14.51
N VAL A 81 -1.67 -7.39 -14.41
CA VAL A 81 -1.62 -8.18 -13.17
C VAL A 81 -0.18 -8.53 -12.77
N THR A 82 0.67 -8.86 -13.75
CA THR A 82 2.09 -9.15 -13.49
C THR A 82 2.80 -7.90 -12.96
N ASP A 83 2.54 -6.73 -13.55
CA ASP A 83 3.14 -5.47 -13.11
C ASP A 83 2.69 -5.11 -11.68
N LEU A 84 1.39 -5.22 -11.37
CA LEU A 84 0.86 -4.99 -10.01
C LEU A 84 1.44 -5.96 -8.99
N THR A 85 1.56 -7.24 -9.34
CA THR A 85 2.14 -8.26 -8.45
C THR A 85 3.63 -7.98 -8.18
N ASN A 86 4.39 -7.53 -9.19
CA ASN A 86 5.78 -7.13 -9.00
C ASN A 86 5.91 -5.88 -8.10
N GLN A 87 4.95 -4.95 -8.18
CA GLN A 87 4.88 -3.82 -7.26
C GLN A 87 4.60 -4.27 -5.84
N HIS A 88 3.69 -5.24 -5.62
CA HIS A 88 3.47 -5.83 -4.29
C HIS A 88 4.76 -6.41 -3.69
N ASP A 89 5.55 -7.13 -4.49
CA ASP A 89 6.82 -7.69 -4.02
C ASP A 89 7.82 -6.60 -3.60
N THR A 90 7.84 -5.50 -4.33
CA THR A 90 8.67 -4.33 -4.01
C THR A 90 8.16 -3.64 -2.74
N LEU A 91 6.85 -3.41 -2.62
CA LEU A 91 6.21 -2.82 -1.45
C LEU A 91 6.43 -3.67 -0.18
N ARG A 92 6.35 -4.99 -0.27
CA ARG A 92 6.66 -5.92 0.83
C ARG A 92 8.10 -5.80 1.27
N HIS A 93 9.02 -5.73 0.32
CA HIS A 93 10.45 -5.57 0.58
C HIS A 93 10.72 -4.24 1.30
N ASP A 94 10.25 -3.14 0.74
CA ASP A 94 10.45 -1.80 1.27
C ASP A 94 9.84 -1.63 2.66
N LEU A 95 8.60 -2.13 2.87
CA LEU A 95 7.97 -2.09 4.18
C LEU A 95 8.77 -2.88 5.23
N SER A 96 9.28 -4.06 4.88
CA SER A 96 10.12 -4.84 5.77
C SER A 96 11.41 -4.10 6.12
N HIS A 97 12.06 -3.49 5.12
CA HIS A 97 13.26 -2.68 5.33
C HIS A 97 12.98 -1.46 6.23
N LEU A 98 11.86 -0.76 6.03
CA LEU A 98 11.48 0.38 6.87
C LEU A 98 11.23 -0.04 8.31
N LEU A 99 10.58 -1.18 8.56
CA LEU A 99 10.39 -1.71 9.90
C LEU A 99 11.73 -2.03 10.59
N GLU A 100 12.73 -2.50 9.85
CA GLU A 100 14.09 -2.72 10.38
C GLU A 100 14.83 -1.41 10.64
N GLU A 101 14.74 -0.43 9.73
CA GLU A 101 15.36 0.90 9.87
C GLU A 101 14.78 1.69 11.04
N LEU A 102 13.47 1.55 11.32
CA LEU A 102 12.80 2.16 12.48
C LEU A 102 13.47 1.76 13.81
N ALA A 103 14.10 0.60 13.87
CA ALA A 103 14.82 0.14 15.06
C ALA A 103 16.26 0.63 15.15
N ARG A 104 16.81 1.26 14.09
CA ARG A 104 18.25 1.50 13.93
C ARG A 104 18.63 2.96 13.66
N ASN A 105 17.92 3.68 12.77
CA ASN A 105 18.39 4.97 12.26
C ASN A 105 17.29 5.83 11.59
N TRP A 106 17.28 7.15 11.82
CA TRP A 106 16.26 8.07 11.29
C TRP A 106 16.50 8.57 9.84
N PRO A 107 17.72 8.90 9.38
CA PRO A 107 17.93 9.38 8.00
C PRO A 107 17.58 8.35 6.92
N GLY A 108 17.85 7.06 7.15
CA GLY A 108 17.45 5.98 6.22
C GLY A 108 15.92 5.82 6.10
N MET A 109 15.20 6.14 7.18
CA MET A 109 13.74 6.18 7.22
C MET A 109 13.16 7.25 6.29
N LYS A 110 13.83 8.41 6.15
CA LYS A 110 13.32 9.48 5.29
C LYS A 110 13.39 9.15 3.80
N GLU A 111 14.56 8.76 3.30
CA GLU A 111 14.72 8.43 1.88
C GLU A 111 13.88 7.19 1.50
N GLY A 112 14.00 6.10 2.27
CA GLY A 112 13.24 4.89 2.02
C GLY A 112 11.73 5.09 2.20
N GLY A 113 11.32 5.87 3.21
CA GLY A 113 9.91 6.13 3.48
C GLY A 113 9.26 6.93 2.36
N ASN A 114 9.93 7.94 1.82
CA ASN A 114 9.43 8.73 0.69
C ASN A 114 9.31 7.88 -0.58
N ALA A 115 10.28 6.99 -0.85
CA ALA A 115 10.22 6.08 -1.98
C ALA A 115 9.04 5.09 -1.85
N PHE A 116 8.85 4.53 -0.65
CA PHE A 116 7.71 3.65 -0.35
C PHE A 116 6.37 4.35 -0.53
N VAL A 117 6.22 5.58 -0.01
CA VAL A 117 5.00 6.40 -0.19
C VAL A 117 4.69 6.59 -1.66
N ALA A 118 5.67 7.04 -2.45
CA ALA A 118 5.47 7.31 -3.87
C ALA A 118 5.04 6.04 -4.64
N LEU A 119 5.72 4.91 -4.39
CA LEU A 119 5.37 3.65 -5.01
C LEU A 119 3.95 3.20 -4.65
N LEU A 120 3.56 3.30 -3.38
CA LEU A 120 2.23 2.86 -2.95
C LEU A 120 1.11 3.77 -3.51
N GLN A 121 1.36 5.08 -3.62
CA GLN A 121 0.41 5.99 -4.26
C GLN A 121 0.22 5.68 -5.74
N ASP A 122 1.31 5.48 -6.48
CA ASP A 122 1.26 5.14 -7.90
C ASP A 122 0.57 3.78 -8.13
N HIS A 123 0.84 2.82 -7.25
CA HIS A 123 0.21 1.50 -7.26
C HIS A 123 -1.30 1.57 -7.06
N ILE A 124 -1.77 2.23 -5.99
CA ILE A 124 -3.21 2.45 -5.72
C ILE A 124 -3.88 3.17 -6.90
N ALA A 125 -3.22 4.19 -7.45
CA ALA A 125 -3.76 4.91 -8.60
C ALA A 125 -3.89 4.00 -9.84
N GLN A 126 -2.93 3.10 -10.07
CA GLN A 126 -2.99 2.15 -11.17
C GLN A 126 -4.15 1.16 -10.98
N GLU A 127 -4.40 0.70 -9.76
CA GLU A 127 -5.52 -0.20 -9.48
C GLU A 127 -6.87 0.49 -9.67
N GLU A 128 -7.07 1.64 -9.03
CA GLU A 128 -8.32 2.41 -9.06
C GLU A 128 -8.68 2.92 -10.45
N THR A 129 -7.70 3.29 -11.26
CA THR A 129 -7.95 3.96 -12.55
C THR A 129 -7.79 3.05 -13.76
N ALA A 130 -7.03 1.96 -13.66
CA ALA A 130 -6.75 1.08 -14.79
C ALA A 130 -7.19 -0.38 -14.57
N PHE A 131 -7.09 -0.93 -13.35
CA PHE A 131 -7.40 -2.34 -13.11
C PHE A 131 -8.87 -2.56 -12.70
N PHE A 132 -9.30 -1.97 -11.58
CA PHE A 132 -10.64 -2.14 -11.03
C PHE A 132 -11.77 -1.81 -12.02
N PRO A 133 -11.71 -0.71 -12.80
CA PRO A 133 -12.75 -0.42 -13.79
C PRO A 133 -12.90 -1.47 -14.89
N LEU A 134 -11.85 -2.27 -15.16
CA LEU A 134 -11.88 -3.32 -16.20
C LEU A 134 -12.44 -4.64 -15.68
N ILE A 135 -12.42 -4.88 -14.37
CA ILE A 135 -12.90 -6.12 -13.75
C ILE A 135 -14.26 -5.96 -13.06
N ASP A 136 -14.67 -4.73 -12.75
CA ASP A 136 -15.99 -4.38 -12.20
C ASP A 136 -17.09 -4.23 -13.28
N ALA A 137 -16.76 -4.49 -14.54
CA ALA A 137 -17.64 -4.27 -15.69
C ALA A 137 -18.67 -5.39 -15.95
#